data_AF-A0A1E3SB67-F1
#
_entry.id   AF-A0A1E3SB67-F1
#
_cell.length_a   1.000
_cell.length_b   1.000
_cell.length_c   1.000
_cell.angle_alpha   90.00
_cell.angle_beta   90.00
_cell.angle_gamma   90.00
#
_symmetry.space_group_name_H-M   'P 1'
#
loop_
_entity.id
_entity.type
_entity.pdbx_description
1 polymer ?
#
loop_
_entity_poly.entity_id
_entity_poly.type
_entity_poly.pdbx_seq_one_letter_code
_entity_poly.pdbx_strand_id
1 'polypeptide(L)'
;MVSPTMTQAREAKEWIAQCETLTSRRGHRIAYRRRGLGPTVLMLHGFPTWSYDYAQVADDLAADHDVITLELDRSAAAGVGT
;
A
#
# COMPACT_ATOMS: atom_id res chain seq x y z
N MET A 1 -21.72 -4.09 -9.64
CA MET A 1 -20.90 -3.66 -8.49
C MET A 1 -20.86 -4.83 -7.53
N VAL A 2 -19.78 -5.62 -7.55
CA VAL A 2 -19.64 -6.78 -6.65
C VAL A 2 -19.18 -6.24 -5.30
N SER A 3 -19.99 -6.44 -4.26
CA SER A 3 -19.59 -6.08 -2.90
C SER A 3 -18.37 -6.92 -2.49
N PRO A 4 -17.31 -6.32 -1.92
CA PRO A 4 -16.18 -7.08 -1.43
C PRO A 4 -16.65 -8.06 -0.35
N THR A 5 -16.08 -9.27 -0.36
CA THR A 5 -16.35 -10.24 0.70
C THR A 5 -15.76 -9.73 2.02
N MET A 6 -16.31 -10.17 3.16
CA MET A 6 -15.78 -9.79 4.48
C MET A 6 -14.29 -10.14 4.64
N THR A 7 -13.82 -11.19 3.97
CA THR A 7 -12.41 -11.60 3.92
C THR A 7 -11.54 -10.55 3.23
N GLN A 8 -11.91 -10.11 2.02
CA GLN A 8 -11.17 -9.09 1.27
C GLN A 8 -11.11 -7.76 2.04
N ALA A 9 -12.21 -7.38 2.68
CA ALA A 9 -12.25 -6.16 3.49
C ALA A 9 -11.32 -6.23 4.72
N ARG A 10 -11.12 -7.43 5.30
CA ARG A 10 -10.18 -7.64 6.41
C ARG A 10 -8.72 -7.60 5.93
N GLU A 11 -8.40 -8.32 4.86
CA GLU A 11 -7.06 -8.34 4.28
C GLU A 11 -6.60 -6.94 3.84
N ALA A 12 -7.51 -6.16 3.25
CA ALA A 12 -7.27 -4.76 2.91
C ALA A 12 -6.95 -3.89 4.14
N LYS A 13 -7.63 -4.11 5.28
CA LYS A 13 -7.34 -3.39 6.53
C LYS A 13 -5.99 -3.79 7.13
N GLU A 14 -5.69 -5.09 7.13
CA GLU A 14 -4.40 -5.61 7.60
C GLU A 14 -3.25 -5.10 6.73
N TRP A 15 -3.48 -4.94 5.43
CA TRP A 15 -2.53 -4.34 4.50
C TRP A 15 -2.22 -2.88 4.86
N ILE A 16 -3.25 -2.05 5.04
CA ILE A 16 -3.10 -0.64 5.43
C ILE A 16 -2.38 -0.51 6.78
N ALA A 17 -2.68 -1.39 7.74
CA ALA A 17 -2.08 -1.36 9.08
C ALA A 17 -0.55 -1.56 9.05
N GLN A 18 -0.02 -2.15 7.98
CA GLN A 18 1.41 -2.39 7.78
C GLN A 18 2.11 -1.26 7.00
N CYS A 19 1.38 -0.23 6.59
CA CYS A 19 1.96 0.92 5.92
C CYS A 19 2.60 1.90 6.91
N GLU A 20 3.80 2.34 6.58
CA GLU A 20 4.47 3.49 7.19
C GLU A 20 4.00 4.79 6.52
N THR A 21 4.30 5.93 7.16
CA THR A 21 3.98 7.26 6.60
C THR A 21 5.26 8.06 6.35
N LEU A 22 5.47 8.46 5.11
CA LEU A 22 6.50 9.41 4.70
C LEU A 22 5.88 10.81 4.57
N THR A 23 6.47 11.80 5.24
CA THR A 23 6.12 13.21 5.02
C THR A 23 7.11 13.83 4.04
N SER A 24 6.61 14.27 2.89
CA SER A 24 7.45 14.95 1.89
C SER A 24 7.89 16.32 2.38
N ARG A 25 8.93 16.88 1.76
CA ARG A 25 9.41 18.25 2.05
C ARG A 25 8.34 19.33 1.84
N ARG A 26 7.28 19.05 1.07
CA ARG A 26 6.14 19.93 0.82
C ARG A 26 4.92 19.61 1.71
N GLY A 27 5.06 18.73 2.70
CA GLY A 27 4.01 18.40 3.66
C GLY A 27 3.02 17.32 3.20
N HIS A 28 3.23 16.69 2.04
CA HIS A 28 2.37 15.57 1.61
C HIS A 28 2.65 14.32 2.43
N ARG A 29 1.60 13.69 2.95
CA ARG A 29 1.67 12.43 3.70
C ARG A 29 1.43 11.27 2.74
N ILE A 30 2.46 10.48 2.50
CA ILE A 30 2.44 9.33 1.61
C ILE A 30 2.46 8.08 2.47
N ALA A 31 1.46 7.21 2.32
CA ALA A 31 1.53 5.89 2.94
C ALA A 31 2.33 4.97 2.03
N TYR A 32 3.23 4.18 2.61
CA TYR A 32 4.03 3.22 1.88
C TYR A 32 4.23 1.95 2.68
N ARG A 33 4.45 0.84 1.99
CA ARG A 33 4.88 -0.41 2.62
C ARG A 33 6.16 -0.88 1.95
N ARG A 34 7.13 -1.29 2.76
CA ARG A 34 8.42 -1.81 2.32
C ARG A 34 8.64 -3.21 2.86
N ARG A 35 9.12 -4.13 2.03
CA ARG A 35 9.42 -5.51 2.44
C ARG A 35 10.43 -6.17 1.52
N GLY A 36 11.10 -7.19 2.05
CA GLY A 36 12.16 -7.92 1.35
C GLY A 36 13.51 -7.20 1.44
N LEU A 37 14.51 -7.78 0.77
CA LEU A 37 15.88 -7.31 0.70
C LEU A 37 16.41 -7.64 -0.71
N GLY A 38 17.18 -6.75 -1.32
CA GLY A 38 17.70 -6.94 -2.68
C GLY A 38 17.60 -5.69 -3.53
N PRO A 39 17.60 -5.81 -4.88
CA PRO A 39 17.36 -4.68 -5.77
C PRO A 39 15.98 -4.05 -5.50
N THR A 40 15.93 -2.71 -5.47
CA THR A 40 14.69 -1.99 -5.11
C THR A 40 13.70 -1.95 -6.27
N VAL A 41 12.45 -2.32 -6.01
CA VAL A 41 11.32 -2.21 -6.94
C VAL A 41 10.28 -1.27 -6.34
N LEU A 42 9.97 -0.18 -7.06
CA LEU A 42 8.91 0.75 -6.69
C LEU A 42 7.65 0.46 -7.49
N MET A 43 6.54 0.21 -6.79
CA MET A 43 5.24 -0.08 -7.39
C MET A 43 4.29 1.11 -7.21
N LEU A 44 3.84 1.65 -8.34
CA LEU A 44 2.94 2.79 -8.45
C LEU A 44 1.62 2.33 -9.06
N HIS A 45 0.52 2.50 -8.34
CA HIS A 45 -0.82 2.20 -8.85
C HIS A 45 -1.35 3.32 -9.75
N GLY A 46 -2.32 2.99 -10.60
CA GLY A 46 -3.08 3.97 -11.38
C GLY A 46 -4.38 4.40 -10.69
N PHE A 47 -5.21 5.17 -11.38
CA PHE A 47 -6.59 5.47 -10.97
C PHE A 47 -7.57 4.54 -11.71
N PRO A 48 -8.62 3.99 -11.06
CA PRO A 48 -9.07 4.17 -9.68
C PRO A 48 -8.61 3.03 -8.72
N THR A 49 -7.34 2.63 -8.82
CA THR A 49 -6.75 1.53 -8.04
C THR A 49 -5.93 2.03 -6.85
N TRP A 50 -5.38 1.13 -6.04
CA TRP A 50 -4.57 1.42 -4.86
C TRP A 50 -3.58 0.28 -4.59
N SER A 51 -2.68 0.42 -3.61
CA SER A 51 -1.51 -0.49 -3.50
C SER A 51 -1.83 -1.96 -3.23
N TYR A 52 -3.03 -2.27 -2.68
CA TYR A 52 -3.45 -3.64 -2.40
C TYR A 52 -3.64 -4.48 -3.68
N ASP A 53 -3.88 -3.86 -4.83
CA ASP A 53 -4.00 -4.59 -6.11
C ASP A 53 -2.70 -5.31 -6.49
N TYR A 54 -1.57 -4.89 -5.93
CA TYR A 54 -0.28 -5.54 -6.10
C TYR A 54 0.06 -6.55 -4.99
N ALA A 55 -0.84 -6.85 -4.05
CA ALA A 55 -0.51 -7.61 -2.85
C ALA A 55 0.25 -8.91 -3.15
N GLN A 56 -0.31 -9.74 -4.06
CA GLN A 56 0.29 -11.01 -4.47
C GLN A 56 1.62 -10.81 -5.21
N VAL A 57 1.65 -9.91 -6.21
CA VAL A 57 2.85 -9.65 -7.01
C VAL A 57 4.01 -9.16 -6.13
N ALA A 58 3.68 -8.30 -5.17
CA ALA A 58 4.65 -7.71 -4.28
C ALA A 58 5.12 -8.70 -3.19
N ASP A 59 4.33 -9.72 -2.84
CA ASP A 59 4.75 -10.81 -1.96
C ASP A 59 5.70 -11.77 -2.69
N ASP A 60 5.41 -12.08 -3.96
CA ASP A 60 6.30 -12.89 -4.80
C ASP A 60 7.65 -12.20 -5.02
N LEU A 61 7.65 -10.90 -5.35
CA LEU A 61 8.88 -10.12 -5.55
C LEU A 61 9.68 -9.92 -4.25
N ALA A 62 9.04 -9.92 -3.09
CA ALA A 62 9.72 -9.72 -1.82
C ALA A 62 10.65 -10.88 -1.43
N ALA A 63 10.60 -12.00 -2.16
CA ALA A 63 11.50 -13.13 -1.97
C ALA A 63 12.97 -12.77 -2.25
N ASP A 64 13.23 -11.86 -3.20
CA ASP A 64 14.57 -11.48 -3.65
C ASP A 64 14.73 -9.99 -4.01
N HIS A 65 13.69 -9.17 -3.87
CA HIS A 65 13.72 -7.73 -4.07
C HIS A 65 13.32 -6.96 -2.81
N ASP A 66 13.80 -5.72 -2.73
CA ASP A 66 13.30 -4.72 -1.78
C ASP A 66 12.11 -3.99 -2.41
N VAL A 67 10.90 -4.43 -2.08
CA VAL A 67 9.67 -3.98 -2.71
C VAL A 67 9.04 -2.85 -1.91
N ILE A 68 8.78 -1.72 -2.59
CA ILE A 68 8.12 -0.54 -2.03
C ILE A 68 6.81 -0.31 -2.78
N THR A 69 5.67 -0.41 -2.08
CA THR A 69 4.36 -0.04 -2.61
C THR A 69 3.91 1.29 -2.03
N LEU A 70 3.42 2.21 -2.86
CA LEU A 70 2.99 3.55 -2.44
C LEU A 70 1.49 3.74 -2.57
N GLU A 71 0.91 4.56 -1.69
CA GLU A 71 -0.43 5.12 -1.84
C GLU A 71 -0.30 6.61 -2.20
N LEU A 72 -0.70 6.95 -3.43
CA LEU A 72 -0.52 8.29 -3.99
C LEU A 72 -1.61 9.28 -3.54
N ASP A 73 -2.72 8.79 -2.96
CA ASP A 73 -3.76 9.62 -2.38
C ASP A 73 -4.22 9.09 -1.00
N ARG A 74 -3.90 9.85 0.06
CA ARG A 74 -4.37 9.57 1.42
C ARG A 74 -5.56 10.42 1.84
N SER A 75 -6.16 11.22 0.96
CA SER A 75 -7.37 11.98 1.34
C SER A 75 -8.51 11.07 1.80
N ALA A 76 -8.53 9.80 1.38
CA ALA A 76 -9.48 8.78 1.83
C ALA A 76 -9.09 8.00 3.11
N ALA A 77 -7.80 7.92 3.48
CA ALA A 77 -7.33 7.09 4.60
C ALA A 77 -6.99 7.88 5.88
N ALA A 78 -7.28 9.19 5.91
CA ALA A 78 -7.10 10.06 7.07
C ALA A 78 -8.35 10.17 7.97
N GLY A 79 -9.18 9.13 8.03
CA GLY A 79 -10.49 9.17 8.68
C GLY A 79 -10.78 8.04 9.67
N VAL A 80 -9.81 7.57 10.45
CA VAL A 80 -10.08 6.84 11.72
C VAL A 80 -8.97 7.17 12.71
N GLY A 81 -9.29 7.96 13.74
CA GLY A 81 -8.40 8.19 14.88
C GLY A 81 -8.63 9.53 15.59
N THR A 82 -9.62 9.51 16.49
CA THR A 82 -9.87 10.41 17.65
C THR A 82 -9.91 11.92 17.46
#